data_AF-X0VGF5-F1
#
_entry.id   AF-X0VGF5-F1
#
_cell.length_a   1.000
_cell.length_b   1.000
_cell.length_c   1.000
_cell.angle_alpha   90.00
_cell.angle_beta   90.00
_cell.angle_gamma   90.00
#
_symmetry.space_group_name_H-M   'P 1'
#
loop_
_entity.id
_entity.type
_entity.pdbx_description
1 polymer ?
#
loop_
_entity_poly.entity_id
_entity_poly.type
_entity_poly.pdbx_seq_one_letter_code
_entity_poly.pdbx_strand_id
1 'polypeptide(L)'
;IEALYCLGYGSSYRTNYDEELIKWEEKDLYLKGEGCKRKVFLGYEFVLSRNNYKIRKVNSHRVNLRDSTKWLWMVVFSPDDIWLLKGPPLERRNFLDAKLPLFNPRYSYLKSSYQRILSQRNYLLFSAKKNKRADGQLESWDEQLIDMGSIIVKIRLEGLRKLNSFFTTIYPEINGEECRANLAYKSSFLKGDFSSLTLEEIKTIFRKELELKRKKEMEQQVTLVGPHRDDFLILRNGVSLRPFGSQGEQRMAALSLRLAELELVKSKQ
;
A
#
# COMPACT_ATOMS: atom_id res chain seq x y z
N ILE A 1 -18.47 0.87 14.12
CA ILE A 1 -17.75 0.62 12.84
C ILE A 1 -16.25 0.41 13.08
N GLU A 2 -15.56 1.34 13.77
CA GLU A 2 -14.12 1.21 14.05
C GLU A 2 -13.73 -0.07 14.80
N ALA A 3 -14.51 -0.49 15.80
CA ALA A 3 -14.30 -1.78 16.48
C ALA A 3 -14.36 -2.98 15.52
N LEU A 4 -15.30 -3.01 14.58
CA LEU A 4 -15.38 -4.05 13.55
C LEU A 4 -14.14 -4.02 12.66
N TYR A 5 -13.73 -2.82 12.22
CA TYR A 5 -12.53 -2.65 11.42
C TYR A 5 -11.27 -3.18 12.12
N CYS A 6 -11.13 -2.90 13.42
CA CYS A 6 -10.04 -3.40 14.25
C CYS A 6 -10.03 -4.94 14.36
N LEU A 7 -11.19 -5.59 14.43
CA LEU A 7 -11.26 -7.07 14.43
C LEU A 7 -10.65 -7.68 13.16
N GLY A 8 -10.86 -7.06 12.00
CA GLY A 8 -10.32 -7.55 10.73
C GLY A 8 -8.88 -7.09 10.47
N TYR A 9 -8.63 -5.79 10.49
CA TYR A 9 -7.33 -5.20 10.10
C TYR A 9 -6.33 -5.12 11.25
N GLY A 10 -6.79 -5.20 12.49
CA GLY A 10 -5.98 -4.99 13.68
C GLY A 10 -5.67 -3.53 13.96
N SER A 11 -5.92 -2.58 13.05
CA SER A 11 -5.65 -1.15 13.27
C SER A 11 -6.92 -0.33 13.11
N SER A 12 -6.88 0.93 13.54
CA SER A 12 -7.90 1.91 13.18
C SER A 12 -7.78 2.29 11.69
N TYR A 13 -8.90 2.73 11.10
CA TYR A 13 -8.91 3.42 9.80
C TYR A 13 -8.88 4.96 9.95
N ARG A 14 -9.02 5.47 11.18
CA ARG A 14 -9.12 6.90 11.53
C ARG A 14 -7.83 7.45 12.12
N THR A 15 -7.18 6.68 13.01
CA THR A 15 -5.97 7.09 13.72
C THR A 15 -4.81 6.14 13.48
N ASN A 16 -3.59 6.68 13.54
CA ASN A 16 -2.36 5.89 13.52
C ASN A 16 -1.86 5.55 14.93
N TYR A 17 -2.46 6.12 15.97
CA TYR A 17 -2.08 5.90 17.36
C TYR A 17 -3.00 4.84 17.96
N ASP A 18 -2.49 3.62 18.08
CA ASP A 18 -3.23 2.50 18.68
C ASP A 18 -3.74 2.85 20.11
N GLU A 19 -2.98 3.63 20.88
CA GLU A 19 -3.35 4.05 22.24
C GLU A 19 -4.66 4.86 22.32
N GLU A 20 -5.03 5.57 21.26
CA GLU A 20 -6.28 6.34 21.18
C GLU A 20 -7.52 5.43 21.09
N LEU A 21 -7.34 4.15 20.76
CA LEU A 21 -8.42 3.15 20.77
C LEU A 21 -8.76 2.66 22.18
N ILE A 22 -7.85 2.87 23.14
CA ILE A 22 -8.04 2.44 24.52
C ILE A 22 -8.77 3.55 25.26
N LYS A 23 -9.87 3.20 25.93
CA LYS A 23 -10.62 4.12 26.78
C LYS A 23 -9.66 4.82 27.77
N TRP A 24 -9.94 6.09 28.06
CA TRP A 24 -9.15 6.84 29.04
C TRP A 24 -9.12 6.10 30.38
N GLU A 25 -7.95 6.16 31.04
CA GLU A 25 -7.65 5.49 32.32
C GLU A 25 -7.61 3.96 32.29
N GLU A 26 -8.01 3.32 31.18
CA GLU A 26 -7.89 1.88 30.98
C GLU A 26 -6.52 1.48 30.43
N LYS A 27 -6.08 0.27 30.77
CA LYS A 27 -4.79 -0.30 30.31
C LYS A 27 -4.90 -1.00 28.97
N ASP A 28 -6.04 -1.65 28.74
CA ASP A 28 -6.23 -2.60 27.64
C ASP A 28 -7.59 -2.39 26.96
N LEU A 29 -7.64 -2.75 25.68
CA LEU A 29 -8.85 -2.88 24.87
C LEU A 29 -9.02 -4.35 24.49
N TYR A 30 -10.20 -4.90 24.76
CA TYR A 30 -10.62 -6.21 24.28
C TYR A 30 -11.83 -6.09 23.38
N LEU A 31 -11.73 -6.63 22.16
CA LEU A 31 -12.82 -6.73 21.21
C LEU A 31 -13.07 -8.21 20.90
N LYS A 32 -14.34 -8.61 20.93
CA LYS A 32 -14.79 -9.92 20.46
C LYS A 32 -15.96 -9.72 19.51
N GLY A 33 -15.96 -10.46 18.41
CA GLY A 33 -17.04 -10.46 17.44
C GLY A 33 -17.17 -11.83 16.81
N GLU A 34 -18.34 -12.09 16.23
CA GLU A 34 -18.64 -13.33 15.53
C GLU A 34 -19.11 -12.99 14.12
N GLY A 35 -18.74 -13.83 13.16
CA GLY A 35 -19.13 -13.66 11.76
C GLY A 35 -19.44 -15.00 11.13
N CYS A 36 -20.26 -14.97 10.08
CA CYS A 36 -20.60 -16.15 9.30
C CYS A 36 -20.10 -15.98 7.86
N LYS A 37 -19.34 -16.97 7.36
CA LYS A 37 -18.92 -17.05 5.96
C LYS A 37 -19.35 -18.40 5.39
N ARG A 38 -20.21 -18.39 4.36
CA ARG A 38 -20.68 -19.62 3.68
C ARG A 38 -21.16 -20.71 4.66
N LYS A 39 -21.94 -20.31 5.69
CA LYS A 39 -22.44 -21.15 6.81
C LYS A 39 -21.41 -21.59 7.86
N VAL A 40 -20.16 -21.15 7.77
CA VAL A 40 -19.13 -21.38 8.81
C VAL A 40 -19.10 -20.19 9.75
N PHE A 41 -19.25 -20.43 11.05
CA PHE A 41 -19.10 -19.43 12.09
C PHE A 41 -17.62 -19.26 12.47
N LEU A 42 -17.19 -18.00 12.58
CA LEU A 42 -15.84 -17.61 12.95
C LEU A 42 -15.92 -16.62 14.11
N GLY A 43 -15.19 -16.92 15.19
CA GLY A 43 -14.97 -16.00 16.30
C GLY A 43 -13.72 -15.17 16.06
N TYR A 44 -13.84 -13.86 16.21
CA TYR A 44 -12.75 -12.90 16.07
C TYR A 44 -12.48 -12.25 17.42
N GLU A 45 -11.22 -12.20 17.81
CA GLU A 45 -10.80 -11.50 19.02
C GLU A 45 -9.62 -10.58 18.70
N PHE A 46 -9.63 -9.40 19.28
CA PHE A 46 -8.55 -8.43 19.19
C PHE A 46 -8.26 -7.87 20.58
N VAL A 47 -6.98 -7.92 20.96
CA VAL A 47 -6.48 -7.41 22.24
C VAL A 47 -5.39 -6.40 21.94
N LEU A 48 -5.50 -5.23 22.56
CA LEU A 48 -4.53 -4.16 22.47
C LEU A 48 -4.23 -3.65 23.88
N SER A 49 -2.96 -3.40 24.16
CA SER A 49 -2.50 -2.89 25.45
C SER A 49 -1.63 -1.65 25.28
N ARG A 50 -1.69 -0.74 26.25
CA ARG A 50 -0.74 0.38 26.37
C ARG A 50 0.71 -0.10 26.51
N ASN A 51 0.93 -1.35 26.94
CA ASN A 51 2.25 -1.98 26.99
C ASN A 51 2.73 -2.51 25.63
N ASN A 52 2.20 -1.98 24.52
CA ASN A 52 2.59 -2.27 23.14
C ASN A 52 2.46 -3.73 22.69
N TYR A 53 1.64 -4.54 23.36
CA TYR A 53 1.26 -5.84 22.80
C TYR A 53 -0.09 -5.77 22.09
N LYS A 54 -0.12 -6.44 20.94
CA LYS A 54 -1.24 -6.47 20.02
C LYS A 54 -1.45 -7.90 19.56
N ILE A 55 -2.61 -8.45 19.86
CA ILE A 55 -2.92 -9.86 19.63
C ILE A 55 -4.24 -9.93 18.87
N ARG A 56 -4.23 -10.67 17.76
CA ARG A 56 -5.46 -11.07 17.06
C ARG A 56 -5.61 -12.57 17.16
N LYS A 57 -6.83 -13.02 17.43
CA LYS A 57 -7.18 -14.44 17.40
C LYS A 57 -8.36 -14.67 16.46
N VAL A 58 -8.36 -15.83 15.81
CA VAL A 58 -9.49 -16.35 15.06
C VAL A 58 -9.77 -17.76 15.58
N ASN A 59 -11.02 -18.01 16.00
CA ASN A 59 -11.40 -19.22 16.73
C ASN A 59 -10.44 -19.53 17.90
N SER A 60 -10.11 -18.49 18.68
CA SER A 60 -9.19 -18.55 19.81
C SER A 60 -7.73 -18.91 19.50
N HIS A 61 -7.36 -19.11 18.24
CA HIS A 61 -5.97 -19.29 17.81
C HIS A 61 -5.33 -17.95 17.42
N ARG A 62 -4.11 -17.69 17.92
CA ARG A 62 -3.37 -16.46 17.57
C ARG A 62 -3.00 -16.47 16.09
N VAL A 63 -3.31 -15.38 15.39
CA VAL A 63 -2.99 -15.20 13.97
C VAL A 63 -2.04 -14.03 13.79
N ASN A 64 -1.22 -14.08 12.73
CA ASN A 64 -0.32 -12.97 12.40
C ASN A 64 -1.14 -11.73 12.02
N LEU A 65 -0.84 -10.58 12.63
CA LEU A 65 -1.51 -9.30 12.33
C LEU A 65 -1.37 -8.90 10.86
N ARG A 66 -0.25 -9.26 10.23
CA ARG A 66 0.06 -8.96 8.82
C ARG A 66 -0.84 -9.69 7.82
N ASP A 67 -1.53 -10.73 8.25
CA ASP A 67 -2.44 -11.55 7.44
C ASP A 67 -3.90 -11.09 7.61
N SER A 68 -4.14 -9.79 7.84
CA SER A 68 -5.48 -9.22 8.06
C SER A 68 -6.48 -9.59 6.98
N THR A 69 -5.99 -9.65 5.75
CA THR A 69 -6.78 -9.88 4.54
C THR A 69 -7.32 -11.30 4.42
N LYS A 70 -6.81 -12.27 5.21
CA LYS A 70 -7.22 -13.68 5.14
C LYS A 70 -8.51 -13.98 5.89
N TRP A 71 -8.81 -13.21 6.94
CA TRP A 71 -9.81 -13.59 7.93
C TRP A 71 -11.11 -12.80 7.77
N LEU A 72 -11.03 -11.48 7.93
CA LEU A 72 -12.17 -10.58 7.82
C LEU A 72 -11.79 -9.36 6.99
N TRP A 73 -12.15 -9.39 5.72
CA TRP A 73 -11.99 -8.24 4.83
C TRP A 73 -13.17 -7.28 4.99
N MET A 74 -12.89 -5.99 5.10
CA MET A 74 -13.92 -4.95 5.13
C MET A 74 -13.50 -3.77 4.27
N VAL A 75 -14.46 -3.23 3.51
CA VAL A 75 -14.30 -1.96 2.81
C VAL A 75 -15.07 -0.92 3.61
N VAL A 76 -14.36 0.11 4.07
CA VAL A 76 -14.94 1.24 4.82
C VAL A 76 -14.98 2.44 3.89
N PHE A 77 -16.15 3.06 3.82
CA PHE A 77 -16.34 4.36 3.17
C PHE A 77 -16.26 5.43 4.24
N SER A 78 -15.34 6.38 4.09
CA SER A 78 -15.13 7.49 5.03
C SER A 78 -15.05 8.82 4.27
N PRO A 79 -15.49 9.94 4.86
CA PRO A 79 -15.18 11.27 4.32
C PRO A 79 -13.67 11.49 4.06
N ASP A 80 -12.82 10.79 4.83
CA ASP A 80 -11.36 10.84 4.68
C ASP A 80 -10.84 10.20 3.40
N ASP A 81 -11.67 9.46 2.64
CA ASP A 81 -11.27 8.88 1.36
C ASP A 81 -10.87 9.95 0.33
N ILE A 82 -11.26 11.21 0.54
CA ILE A 82 -10.77 12.35 -0.25
C ILE A 82 -9.24 12.49 -0.20
N TRP A 83 -8.58 12.00 0.87
CA TRP A 83 -7.12 11.98 0.99
C TRP A 83 -6.45 11.03 0.00
N LEU A 84 -7.15 10.04 -0.54
CA LEU A 84 -6.63 9.23 -1.66
C LEU A 84 -6.36 10.12 -2.89
N LEU A 85 -7.15 11.17 -3.07
CA LEU A 85 -7.02 12.13 -4.18
C LEU A 85 -6.07 13.27 -3.81
N LYS A 86 -6.34 13.97 -2.70
CA LYS A 86 -5.61 15.19 -2.31
C LYS A 86 -4.28 14.91 -1.62
N GLY A 87 -4.24 13.83 -0.85
CA GLY A 87 -3.16 13.48 0.05
C GLY A 87 -1.84 13.13 -0.63
N PRO A 88 -0.79 12.92 0.18
CA PRO A 88 0.52 12.57 -0.33
C PRO A 88 0.48 11.21 -1.04
N PRO A 89 1.48 10.92 -1.90
CA PRO A 89 1.66 9.61 -2.54
C PRO A 89 1.62 8.42 -1.58
N LEU A 90 1.96 8.65 -0.30
CA LEU A 90 1.90 7.62 0.73
C LEU A 90 0.50 7.03 0.91
N GLU A 91 -0.55 7.86 0.86
CA GLU A 91 -1.94 7.40 1.01
C GLU A 91 -2.31 6.44 -0.11
N ARG A 92 -1.97 6.78 -1.35
CA ARG A 92 -2.22 5.93 -2.52
C ARG A 92 -1.37 4.66 -2.49
N ARG A 93 -0.09 4.75 -2.13
CA ARG A 93 0.75 3.54 -1.97
C ARG A 93 0.18 2.61 -0.89
N ASN A 94 -0.19 3.15 0.27
CA ASN A 94 -0.79 2.36 1.35
C ASN A 94 -2.12 1.76 0.92
N PHE A 95 -2.93 2.54 0.20
CA PHE A 95 -4.16 2.06 -0.40
C PHE A 95 -3.87 0.87 -1.30
N LEU A 96 -3.00 0.97 -2.32
CA LEU A 96 -2.72 -0.14 -3.23
C LEU A 96 -2.12 -1.33 -2.49
N ASP A 97 -1.07 -1.11 -1.70
CA ASP A 97 -0.31 -2.13 -0.98
C ASP A 97 -1.18 -2.98 -0.04
N ALA A 98 -2.22 -2.41 0.56
CA ALA A 98 -3.13 -3.13 1.44
C ALA A 98 -3.92 -4.25 0.72
N LYS A 99 -4.03 -4.19 -0.62
CA LYS A 99 -4.82 -5.11 -1.44
C LYS A 99 -3.96 -6.14 -2.15
N LEU A 100 -2.67 -5.88 -2.28
CA LEU A 100 -1.75 -6.80 -2.94
C LEU A 100 -1.61 -8.17 -2.26
N PRO A 101 -1.80 -8.33 -0.94
CA PRO A 101 -1.91 -9.65 -0.31
C PRO A 101 -3.04 -10.54 -0.86
N LEU A 102 -4.09 -9.97 -1.47
CA LEU A 102 -5.14 -10.75 -2.16
C LEU A 102 -4.64 -11.45 -3.42
N PHE A 103 -3.60 -10.89 -4.05
CA PHE A 103 -3.01 -11.45 -5.27
C PHE A 103 -1.77 -12.29 -4.95
N ASN A 104 -0.95 -11.79 -4.02
CA ASN A 104 0.29 -12.43 -3.62
C ASN A 104 0.37 -12.44 -2.09
N PRO A 105 0.11 -13.59 -1.43
CA PRO A 105 0.17 -13.72 0.02
C PRO A 105 1.54 -13.36 0.63
N ARG A 106 2.62 -13.39 -0.16
CA ARG A 106 3.97 -13.02 0.29
C ARG A 106 4.22 -11.50 0.24
N TYR A 107 3.31 -10.71 -0.32
CA TYR A 107 3.50 -9.27 -0.51
C TYR A 107 3.83 -8.52 0.79
N SER A 108 3.13 -8.82 1.89
CA SER A 108 3.39 -8.20 3.20
C SER A 108 4.83 -8.46 3.66
N TYR A 109 5.36 -9.68 3.44
CA TYR A 109 6.75 -10.01 3.74
C TYR A 109 7.73 -9.29 2.82
N LEU A 110 7.44 -9.23 1.51
CA LEU A 110 8.26 -8.52 0.54
C LEU A 110 8.37 -7.03 0.89
N LYS A 111 7.25 -6.37 1.21
CA LYS A 111 7.21 -4.96 1.64
C LYS A 111 8.06 -4.72 2.90
N SER A 112 7.90 -5.55 3.94
CA SER A 112 8.71 -5.41 5.17
C SER A 112 10.19 -5.70 4.94
N SER A 113 10.54 -6.62 4.05
CA SER A 113 11.93 -6.94 3.71
C SER A 113 12.58 -5.80 2.94
N TYR A 114 11.87 -5.26 1.94
CA TYR A 114 12.28 -4.08 1.18
C TYR A 114 12.50 -2.85 2.08
N GLN A 115 11.60 -2.59 3.03
CA GLN A 115 11.75 -1.48 3.99
C GLN A 115 13.01 -1.63 4.86
N ARG A 116 13.34 -2.84 5.30
CA ARG A 116 14.58 -3.12 6.06
C ARG A 116 15.81 -2.86 5.21
N ILE A 117 15.85 -3.38 3.98
CA ILE A 117 16.94 -3.16 3.01
C ILE A 117 17.12 -1.66 2.75
N LEU A 118 16.03 -0.95 2.47
CA LEU A 118 16.03 0.50 2.24
C LEU A 118 16.59 1.27 3.44
N SER A 119 16.21 0.88 4.66
CA SER A 119 16.72 1.52 5.88
C SER A 119 18.22 1.29 6.06
N GLN A 120 18.70 0.07 5.83
CA GLN A 120 20.13 -0.25 5.92
C GLN A 120 20.94 0.52 4.87
N ARG A 121 20.43 0.56 3.63
CA ARG A 121 21.03 1.34 2.55
C ARG A 121 21.09 2.84 2.87
N ASN A 122 20.01 3.42 3.37
CA ASN A 122 19.98 4.84 3.75
C ASN A 122 20.96 5.14 4.90
N TYR A 123 21.09 4.22 5.88
CA TYR A 123 22.10 4.33 6.92
C TYR A 123 23.52 4.34 6.35
N LEU A 124 23.80 3.46 5.37
CA LEU A 124 25.09 3.45 4.69
C LEU A 124 25.36 4.74 3.91
N LEU A 125 24.38 5.27 3.15
CA LEU A 125 24.49 6.57 2.48
C LEU A 125 24.82 7.71 3.47
N PHE A 126 24.17 7.70 4.63
CA PHE A 126 24.46 8.65 5.69
C PHE A 126 25.91 8.50 6.23
N SER A 127 26.35 7.26 6.45
CA SER A 127 27.67 6.94 7.00
C SER A 127 28.84 7.16 6.02
N ALA A 128 28.61 6.99 4.71
CA ALA A 128 29.61 7.12 3.66
C ALA A 128 30.19 8.54 3.57
N LYS A 129 29.38 9.56 3.94
CA LYS A 129 29.85 10.94 4.07
C LYS A 129 30.95 11.10 5.13
N LYS A 130 30.96 10.26 6.16
CA LYS A 130 31.94 10.28 7.26
C LYS A 130 33.15 9.39 6.99
N ASN A 131 32.99 8.29 6.25
CA ASN A 131 34.05 7.31 5.98
C ASN A 131 34.00 6.80 4.53
N LYS A 132 35.04 7.11 3.73
CA LYS A 132 35.17 6.70 2.31
C LYS A 132 35.24 5.18 2.07
N ARG A 133 35.38 4.35 3.11
CA ARG A 133 35.45 2.87 3.00
C ARG A 133 34.07 2.19 2.84
N ALA A 134 32.97 2.94 2.89
CA ALA A 134 31.62 2.38 2.84
C ALA A 134 31.13 1.98 1.45
N ASP A 135 31.86 2.31 0.37
CA ASP A 135 31.40 2.07 -1.01
C ASP A 135 31.11 0.59 -1.26
N GLY A 136 32.06 -0.31 -1.00
CA GLY A 136 31.93 -1.76 -1.31
C GLY A 136 30.79 -2.52 -0.61
N GLN A 137 30.16 -1.94 0.42
CA GLN A 137 28.97 -2.53 1.05
C GLN A 137 27.69 -2.11 0.33
N LEU A 138 27.70 -0.96 -0.33
CA LEU A 138 26.52 -0.35 -0.94
C LEU A 138 26.04 -1.17 -2.15
N GLU A 139 26.95 -1.72 -2.97
CA GLU A 139 26.57 -2.52 -4.14
C GLU A 139 25.79 -3.79 -3.76
N SER A 140 26.16 -4.46 -2.66
CA SER A 140 25.42 -5.65 -2.20
C SER A 140 23.99 -5.30 -1.77
N TRP A 141 23.80 -4.14 -1.13
CA TRP A 141 22.47 -3.66 -0.77
C TRP A 141 21.69 -3.15 -1.97
N ASP A 142 22.36 -2.60 -2.98
CA ASP A 142 21.72 -2.20 -4.23
C ASP A 142 21.13 -3.41 -4.95
N GLU A 143 21.86 -4.52 -5.05
CA GLU A 143 21.35 -5.72 -5.70
C GLU A 143 20.11 -6.27 -4.98
N GLN A 144 20.16 -6.35 -3.64
CA GLN A 144 19.00 -6.74 -2.83
C GLN A 144 17.81 -5.77 -2.97
N LEU A 145 18.09 -4.46 -3.05
CA LEU A 145 17.07 -3.43 -3.27
C LEU A 145 16.42 -3.57 -4.64
N ILE A 146 17.22 -3.83 -5.68
CA ILE A 146 16.77 -4.02 -7.07
C ILE A 146 15.92 -5.27 -7.18
N ASP A 147 16.36 -6.39 -6.60
CA ASP A 147 15.63 -7.65 -6.63
C ASP A 147 14.26 -7.52 -5.95
N MET A 148 14.25 -7.07 -4.69
CA MET A 148 13.00 -6.94 -3.93
C MET A 148 12.10 -5.84 -4.50
N GLY A 149 12.67 -4.71 -4.91
CA GLY A 149 11.94 -3.58 -5.43
C GLY A 149 11.29 -3.88 -6.79
N SER A 150 11.99 -4.59 -7.67
CA SER A 150 11.45 -5.01 -8.98
C SER A 150 10.26 -5.96 -8.83
N ILE A 151 10.33 -6.90 -7.88
CA ILE A 151 9.20 -7.80 -7.57
C ILE A 151 8.00 -6.98 -7.07
N ILE A 152 8.22 -6.04 -6.13
CA ILE A 152 7.15 -5.19 -5.61
C ILE A 152 6.48 -4.38 -6.73
N VAL A 153 7.28 -3.78 -7.62
CA VAL A 153 6.76 -3.00 -8.75
C VAL A 153 5.96 -3.89 -9.68
N LYS A 154 6.44 -5.09 -10.04
CA LYS A 154 5.70 -6.02 -10.88
C LYS A 154 4.32 -6.36 -10.30
N ILE A 155 4.27 -6.71 -9.00
CA ILE A 155 3.00 -7.02 -8.31
C ILE A 155 2.09 -5.79 -8.27
N ARG A 156 2.62 -4.58 -8.05
CA ARG A 156 1.85 -3.34 -8.06
C ARG A 156 1.26 -3.04 -9.43
N LEU A 157 2.01 -3.26 -10.52
CA LEU A 157 1.51 -3.06 -11.88
C LEU A 157 0.34 -3.99 -12.20
N GLU A 158 0.46 -5.26 -11.81
CA GLU A 158 -0.61 -6.26 -12.00
C GLU A 158 -1.84 -5.93 -11.13
N GLY A 159 -1.62 -5.61 -9.86
CA GLY A 159 -2.69 -5.25 -8.93
C GLY A 159 -3.42 -3.97 -9.35
N LEU A 160 -2.68 -2.93 -9.76
CA LEU A 160 -3.28 -1.69 -10.24
C LEU A 160 -4.04 -1.91 -11.54
N ARG A 161 -3.55 -2.74 -12.46
CA ARG A 161 -4.27 -3.08 -13.70
C ARG A 161 -5.61 -3.72 -13.41
N LYS A 162 -5.65 -4.67 -12.46
CA LYS A 162 -6.91 -5.32 -12.08
C LYS A 162 -7.85 -4.38 -11.34
N LEU A 163 -7.33 -3.52 -10.47
CA LEU A 163 -8.15 -2.47 -9.85
C LEU A 163 -8.69 -1.49 -10.91
N ASN A 164 -7.85 -1.11 -11.88
CA ASN A 164 -8.22 -0.22 -12.96
C ASN A 164 -9.36 -0.77 -13.80
N SER A 165 -9.40 -2.09 -14.09
CA SER A 165 -10.49 -2.66 -14.86
C SER A 165 -11.86 -2.51 -14.19
N PHE A 166 -11.91 -2.57 -12.84
CA PHE A 166 -13.15 -2.29 -12.12
C PHE A 166 -13.44 -0.79 -12.06
N PHE A 167 -12.40 0.02 -11.82
CA PHE A 167 -12.52 1.47 -11.73
C PHE A 167 -13.04 2.10 -13.03
N THR A 168 -12.56 1.65 -14.20
CA THR A 168 -12.99 2.15 -15.51
C THR A 168 -14.44 1.82 -15.84
N THR A 169 -15.01 0.78 -15.23
CA THR A 169 -16.42 0.41 -15.38
C THR A 169 -17.29 1.20 -14.40
N ILE A 170 -16.87 1.28 -13.14
CA ILE A 170 -17.65 1.91 -12.07
C ILE A 170 -17.68 3.43 -12.19
N TYR A 171 -16.57 4.06 -12.57
CA TYR A 171 -16.50 5.53 -12.57
C TYR A 171 -17.53 6.19 -13.51
N PRO A 172 -17.72 5.74 -14.76
CA PRO A 172 -18.79 6.24 -15.63
C PRO A 172 -20.19 5.95 -15.11
N GLU A 173 -20.45 4.79 -14.48
CA GLU A 173 -21.77 4.45 -13.92
C GLU A 173 -22.25 5.46 -12.88
N ILE A 174 -21.33 6.06 -12.13
CA ILE A 174 -21.66 7.01 -11.05
C ILE A 174 -21.64 8.47 -11.55
N ASN A 175 -20.79 8.79 -12.54
CA ASN A 175 -20.58 10.18 -13.00
C ASN A 175 -21.23 10.50 -14.36
N GLY A 176 -21.85 9.52 -15.01
CA GLY A 176 -22.37 9.59 -16.38
C GLY A 176 -21.41 8.94 -17.40
N GLU A 177 -21.98 8.29 -18.42
CA GLU A 177 -21.23 7.47 -19.40
C GLU A 177 -20.15 8.24 -20.18
N GLU A 178 -20.33 9.55 -20.34
CA GLU A 178 -19.37 10.45 -21.00
C GLU A 178 -18.09 10.66 -20.18
N CYS A 179 -18.14 10.40 -18.87
CA CYS A 179 -17.04 10.63 -17.95
C CYS A 179 -16.12 9.40 -17.88
N ARG A 180 -15.02 9.42 -18.65
CA ARG A 180 -13.99 8.36 -18.61
C ARG A 180 -12.87 8.71 -17.63
N ALA A 181 -12.53 7.76 -16.76
CA ALA A 181 -11.38 7.86 -15.87
C ALA A 181 -10.61 6.55 -15.76
N ASN A 182 -9.32 6.66 -15.50
CA ASN A 182 -8.42 5.51 -15.35
C ASN A 182 -7.35 5.77 -14.28
N LEU A 183 -6.74 4.68 -13.83
CA LEU A 183 -5.61 4.66 -12.91
C LEU A 183 -4.32 4.49 -13.72
N ALA A 184 -3.32 5.32 -13.42
CA ALA A 184 -2.02 5.27 -14.08
C ALA A 184 -0.90 5.15 -13.05
N TYR A 185 -0.06 4.12 -13.16
CA TYR A 185 1.10 4.00 -12.27
C TYR A 185 2.15 5.07 -12.61
N LYS A 186 2.74 5.67 -11.59
CA LYS A 186 3.82 6.65 -11.73
C LYS A 186 5.05 6.13 -11.00
N SER A 187 5.97 5.54 -11.75
CA SER A 187 7.22 5.04 -11.21
C SER A 187 8.28 6.15 -11.09
N SER A 188 9.20 6.00 -10.14
CA SER A 188 10.39 6.83 -10.04
C SER A 188 11.47 6.49 -11.08
N PHE A 189 11.40 5.31 -11.72
CA PHE A 189 12.46 4.80 -12.60
C PHE A 189 11.96 4.24 -13.93
N LEU A 190 10.73 3.74 -14.00
CA LEU A 190 10.13 3.32 -15.27
C LEU A 190 9.61 4.53 -16.04
N LYS A 191 9.85 4.57 -17.35
CA LYS A 191 9.38 5.62 -18.28
C LYS A 191 8.65 4.98 -19.45
N GLY A 192 7.64 5.65 -19.98
CA GLY A 192 6.84 5.16 -21.10
C GLY A 192 5.79 4.13 -20.68
N ASP A 193 5.39 3.27 -21.62
CA ASP A 193 4.51 2.13 -21.33
C ASP A 193 5.35 0.96 -20.80
N PHE A 194 5.00 0.50 -19.60
CA PHE A 194 5.65 -0.61 -18.92
C PHE A 194 4.66 -1.71 -18.52
N SER A 195 3.50 -1.77 -19.20
CA SER A 195 2.47 -2.78 -18.96
C SER A 195 2.95 -4.21 -19.26
N SER A 196 3.88 -4.37 -20.20
CA SER A 196 4.39 -5.66 -20.68
C SER A 196 5.79 -6.03 -20.19
N LEU A 197 6.46 -5.19 -19.39
CA LEU A 197 7.84 -5.46 -18.97
C LEU A 197 7.96 -6.75 -18.15
N THR A 198 8.97 -7.54 -18.49
CA THR A 198 9.43 -8.70 -17.72
C THR A 198 10.14 -8.26 -16.44
N LEU A 199 10.31 -9.18 -15.49
CA LEU A 199 10.98 -8.88 -14.23
C LEU A 199 12.44 -8.44 -14.46
N GLU A 200 13.16 -9.11 -15.38
CA GLU A 200 14.56 -8.82 -15.67
C GLU A 200 14.75 -7.46 -16.36
N GLU A 201 13.82 -7.04 -17.22
CA GLU A 201 13.81 -5.69 -17.79
C GLU A 201 13.60 -4.64 -16.70
N ILE A 202 12.66 -4.86 -15.77
CA ILE A 202 12.45 -3.95 -14.62
C ILE A 202 13.73 -3.84 -13.79
N LYS A 203 14.40 -4.95 -13.48
CA LYS A 203 15.67 -4.95 -12.74
C LYS A 203 16.75 -4.16 -13.47
N THR A 204 16.88 -4.37 -14.78
CA THR A 204 17.88 -3.71 -15.62
C THR A 204 17.66 -2.19 -15.63
N ILE A 205 16.42 -1.73 -15.82
CA ILE A 205 16.08 -0.31 -15.79
C ILE A 205 16.30 0.28 -14.39
N PHE A 206 15.92 -0.45 -13.34
CA PHE A 206 16.09 0.00 -11.97
C PHE A 206 17.57 0.17 -11.61
N ARG A 207 18.42 -0.81 -11.95
CA ARG A 207 19.88 -0.74 -11.75
C ARG A 207 20.47 0.50 -12.41
N LYS A 208 20.15 0.71 -13.69
CA LYS A 208 20.61 1.89 -14.46
C LYS A 208 20.20 3.20 -13.80
N GLU A 209 18.94 3.33 -13.39
CA GLU A 209 18.47 4.58 -12.78
C GLU A 209 19.08 4.81 -11.39
N LEU A 210 19.34 3.74 -10.62
CA LEU A 210 20.02 3.83 -9.32
C LEU A 210 21.47 4.32 -9.48
N GLU A 211 22.20 3.81 -10.46
CA GLU A 211 23.55 4.28 -10.80
C GLU A 211 23.56 5.74 -11.22
N LEU A 212 22.62 6.15 -12.09
CA LEU A 212 22.49 7.54 -12.54
C LEU A 212 22.20 8.51 -11.38
N LYS A 213 21.49 8.05 -10.34
CA LYS A 213 21.15 8.87 -9.17
C LYS A 213 22.16 8.77 -8.03
N ARG A 214 23.17 7.89 -8.09
CA ARG A 214 24.14 7.62 -7.02
C ARG A 214 24.68 8.88 -6.34
N LYS A 215 25.26 9.80 -7.13
CA LYS A 215 25.86 11.03 -6.61
C LYS A 215 24.85 11.86 -5.81
N LYS A 216 23.65 12.01 -6.35
CA LYS A 216 22.56 12.76 -5.71
C LYS A 216 22.04 12.05 -4.45
N GLU A 217 21.98 10.72 -4.45
CA GLU A 217 21.60 9.94 -3.26
C GLU A 217 22.64 10.05 -2.14
N MET A 218 23.93 10.08 -2.47
CA MET A 218 25.01 10.31 -1.49
C MET A 218 24.94 11.72 -0.88
N GLU A 219 24.68 12.73 -1.71
CA GLU A 219 24.52 14.13 -1.25
C GLU A 219 23.32 14.28 -0.32
N GLN A 220 22.18 13.70 -0.69
CA GLN A 220 20.92 13.80 0.06
C GLN A 220 20.78 12.75 1.17
N GLN A 221 21.71 11.80 1.26
CA GLN A 221 21.73 10.72 2.26
C GLN A 221 20.45 9.89 2.29
N VAL A 222 19.80 9.76 1.13
CA VAL A 222 18.52 9.06 0.99
C VAL A 222 18.42 8.44 -0.39
N THR A 223 17.82 7.25 -0.45
CA THR A 223 17.46 6.60 -1.71
C THR A 223 16.35 7.39 -2.40
N LEU A 224 16.53 7.68 -3.68
CA LEU A 224 15.66 8.48 -4.54
C LEU A 224 14.94 7.64 -5.59
N VAL A 225 15.32 6.37 -5.73
CA VAL A 225 14.81 5.45 -6.76
C VAL A 225 14.23 4.19 -6.13
N GLY A 226 13.02 3.80 -6.54
CA GLY A 226 12.39 2.54 -6.20
C GLY A 226 10.94 2.69 -5.72
N PRO A 227 10.25 1.56 -5.42
CA PRO A 227 8.83 1.55 -5.10
C PRO A 227 8.41 2.42 -3.90
N HIS A 228 9.31 2.79 -3.00
CA HIS A 228 9.00 3.72 -1.90
C HIS A 228 8.75 5.17 -2.39
N ARG A 229 9.21 5.52 -3.60
CA ARG A 229 9.00 6.83 -4.24
C ARG A 229 7.88 6.85 -5.27
N ASP A 230 7.42 5.67 -5.70
CA ASP A 230 6.35 5.52 -6.68
C ASP A 230 5.00 6.05 -6.18
N ASP A 231 4.08 6.24 -7.13
CA ASP A 231 2.70 6.67 -6.88
C ASP A 231 1.77 6.02 -7.92
N PHE A 232 0.47 6.21 -7.78
CA PHE A 232 -0.45 6.09 -8.91
C PHE A 232 -1.32 7.34 -9.00
N LEU A 233 -1.79 7.64 -10.21
CA LEU A 233 -2.59 8.81 -10.52
C LEU A 233 -3.99 8.35 -10.91
N ILE A 234 -4.98 9.19 -10.58
CA ILE A 234 -6.35 9.04 -11.08
C ILE A 234 -6.52 10.12 -12.13
N LEU A 235 -6.71 9.69 -13.38
CA LEU A 235 -6.80 10.54 -14.54
C LEU A 235 -8.23 10.53 -15.05
N ARG A 236 -8.80 11.71 -15.34
CA ARG A 236 -10.04 11.85 -16.10
C ARG A 236 -9.69 12.48 -17.44
N ASN A 237 -10.05 11.82 -18.53
CA ASN A 237 -9.71 12.27 -19.89
C ASN A 237 -8.21 12.61 -20.05
N GLY A 238 -7.33 11.82 -19.44
CA GLY A 238 -5.87 12.03 -19.44
C GLY A 238 -5.33 13.08 -18.45
N VAL A 239 -6.21 13.84 -17.77
CA VAL A 239 -5.82 14.89 -16.83
C VAL A 239 -5.93 14.40 -15.39
N SER A 240 -4.92 14.67 -14.57
CA SER A 240 -4.91 14.26 -13.16
C SER A 240 -5.97 15.00 -12.34
N LEU A 241 -6.85 14.25 -11.67
CA LEU A 241 -7.91 14.81 -10.82
C LEU A 241 -7.39 15.48 -9.54
N ARG A 242 -6.17 15.14 -9.09
CA ARG A 242 -5.58 15.71 -7.87
C ARG A 242 -5.42 17.24 -7.94
N PRO A 243 -4.68 17.81 -8.93
CA PRO A 243 -4.57 19.27 -9.06
C PRO A 243 -5.74 19.93 -9.79
N PHE A 244 -6.44 19.23 -10.70
CA PHE A 244 -7.39 19.86 -11.62
C PHE A 244 -8.86 19.46 -11.44
N GLY A 245 -9.13 18.41 -10.65
CA GLY A 245 -10.50 17.95 -10.43
C GLY A 245 -11.26 18.87 -9.48
N SER A 246 -12.55 19.10 -9.75
CA SER A 246 -13.44 19.77 -8.80
C SER A 246 -13.59 18.96 -7.51
N GLN A 247 -14.07 19.58 -6.42
CA GLN A 247 -14.29 18.83 -5.18
C GLN A 247 -15.30 17.68 -5.34
N GLY A 248 -16.33 17.89 -6.18
CA GLY A 248 -17.30 16.85 -6.53
C GLY A 248 -16.62 15.69 -7.24
N GLU A 249 -15.88 15.97 -8.31
CA GLU A 249 -15.16 14.95 -9.09
C GLU A 249 -14.18 14.14 -8.24
N GLN A 250 -13.47 14.79 -7.33
CA GLN A 250 -12.54 14.12 -6.42
C GLN A 250 -13.26 13.18 -5.45
N ARG A 251 -14.42 13.59 -4.90
CA ARG A 251 -15.24 12.73 -4.02
C ARG A 251 -15.80 11.53 -4.78
N MET A 252 -16.28 11.75 -6.00
CA MET A 252 -16.81 10.69 -6.84
C MET A 252 -15.72 9.70 -7.27
N ALA A 253 -14.52 10.20 -7.57
CA ALA A 253 -13.35 9.37 -7.84
C ALA A 253 -12.96 8.51 -6.62
N ALA A 254 -12.96 9.10 -5.41
CA ALA A 254 -12.67 8.38 -4.18
C ALA A 254 -13.69 7.27 -3.92
N LEU A 255 -14.98 7.58 -4.09
CA LEU A 255 -16.08 6.61 -3.98
C LEU A 255 -15.94 5.47 -5.01
N SER A 256 -15.71 5.82 -6.27
CA SER A 256 -15.50 4.86 -7.36
C SER A 256 -14.31 3.93 -7.08
N LEU A 257 -13.25 4.45 -6.46
CA LEU A 257 -12.08 3.68 -6.07
C LEU A 257 -12.39 2.67 -4.95
N ARG A 258 -13.23 3.04 -3.98
CA ARG A 258 -13.69 2.13 -2.91
C ARG A 258 -14.64 1.06 -3.42
N LEU A 259 -15.50 1.40 -4.38
CA LEU A 259 -16.35 0.42 -5.05
C LEU A 259 -15.52 -0.52 -5.94
N ALA A 260 -14.50 -0.02 -6.62
CA ALA A 260 -13.55 -0.86 -7.34
C ALA A 260 -12.75 -1.79 -6.41
N GLU A 261 -12.40 -1.33 -5.20
CA GLU A 261 -11.83 -2.18 -4.14
C GLU A 261 -12.81 -3.29 -3.73
N LEU A 262 -14.09 -2.97 -3.56
CA LEU A 262 -15.12 -3.95 -3.20
C LEU A 262 -15.26 -5.04 -4.27
N GLU A 263 -15.38 -4.66 -5.55
CA GLU A 263 -15.47 -5.62 -6.66
C GLU A 263 -14.20 -6.45 -6.81
N LEU A 264 -13.04 -5.84 -6.59
CA LEU A 264 -11.78 -6.57 -6.59
C LEU A 264 -11.76 -7.68 -5.53
N VAL A 265 -12.23 -7.38 -4.31
CA VAL A 265 -12.28 -8.35 -3.21
C VAL A 265 -13.28 -9.46 -3.50
N LYS A 266 -14.48 -9.11 -3.99
CA LYS A 266 -15.50 -10.10 -4.39
C LYS A 266 -14.96 -11.06 -5.45
N SER A 267 -14.18 -10.57 -6.42
CA SER A 267 -13.59 -11.41 -7.48
C SER A 267 -12.55 -12.44 -6.98
N LYS A 268 -12.12 -12.34 -5.71
CA LYS A 268 -11.09 -13.20 -5.11
C LYS A 268 -11.60 -14.05 -3.94
N GLN A 269 -12.86 -13.87 -3.50
CA GLN A 269 -13.45 -14.55 -2.34
C GLN A 269 -14.55 -15.53 -2.70
#